data_AF-A0A831W0J3-F1
#
_entry.id   AF-A0A831W0J3-F1
#
_cell.length_a   1.000
_cell.length_b   1.000
_cell.length_c   1.000
_cell.angle_alpha   90.00
_cell.angle_beta   90.00
_cell.angle_gamma   90.00
#
_symmetry.space_group_name_H-M   'P 1'
#
loop_
_entity.id
_entity.type
_entity.pdbx_description
1 polymer ?
#
loop_
_entity_poly.entity_id
_entity_poly.type
_entity_poly.pdbx_seq_one_letter_code
_entity_poly.pdbx_strand_id
1 'polypeptide(L)'
;MTLNETWQRTLAVSLLLIPLVLLYWVVVAPYLHYLAENQDRIEDLQFQLKRLQRAASKAPVWRRQLKTLESNQAGKQHFLEGTTPTLAAAELQNRLGEIIRGAGGKTTSTQTLASKSEGAFIRVAVRVRFTASTEGLRQILHTVESEKPLLIIDSLKIRPMRGRRDPKTRQFVPVDQLNVDMLVVGYQYTPAS
;
A
#
# COMPACT_ATOMS: atom_id res chain seq x y z
N MET A 1 -77.86 11.90 40.54
CA MET A 1 -76.72 11.45 39.72
C MET A 1 -75.65 12.53 39.78
N THR A 2 -74.91 12.60 40.89
CA THR A 2 -73.82 13.57 41.07
C THR A 2 -72.60 12.98 40.39
N LEU A 3 -72.24 13.51 39.22
CA LEU A 3 -71.05 13.09 38.50
C LEU A 3 -69.82 13.41 39.35
N ASN A 4 -69.35 12.35 40.02
CA ASN A 4 -68.08 12.16 40.69
C ASN A 4 -67.08 13.31 40.48
N GLU A 5 -66.87 14.13 41.53
CA GLU A 5 -65.77 15.10 41.63
C GLU A 5 -64.40 14.49 41.30
N THR A 6 -64.26 13.18 41.52
CA THR A 6 -63.06 12.42 41.17
C THR A 6 -62.79 12.43 39.66
N TRP A 7 -63.82 12.44 38.80
CA TRP A 7 -63.67 12.50 37.34
C TRP A 7 -63.18 13.86 36.86
N GLN A 8 -63.67 14.96 37.45
CA GLN A 8 -63.17 16.31 37.16
C GLN A 8 -61.73 16.49 37.65
N ARG A 9 -61.40 15.95 38.83
CA ARG A 9 -60.02 15.93 39.33
C ARG A 9 -59.09 15.10 38.47
N THR A 10 -59.51 13.91 38.02
CA THR A 10 -58.69 13.09 37.11
C THR A 10 -58.55 13.72 35.74
N LEU A 11 -59.57 14.42 35.23
CA LEU A 11 -59.50 15.18 33.98
C LEU A 11 -58.52 16.36 34.11
N ALA A 12 -58.55 17.11 35.21
CA ALA A 12 -57.63 18.22 35.45
C ALA A 12 -56.18 17.73 35.62
N VAL A 13 -55.98 16.63 36.34
CA VAL A 13 -54.64 16.02 36.54
C VAL A 13 -54.13 15.42 35.23
N SER A 14 -54.99 14.76 34.46
CA SER A 14 -54.66 14.23 33.13
C SER A 14 -54.29 15.34 32.14
N LEU A 15 -55.06 16.43 32.10
CA LEU A 15 -54.80 17.58 31.22
C LEU A 15 -53.45 18.26 31.52
N LEU A 16 -52.97 18.17 32.76
CA LEU A 16 -51.67 18.72 33.16
C LEU A 16 -50.52 17.71 32.99
N LEU A 17 -50.77 16.42 33.17
CA LEU A 17 -49.76 15.35 33.01
C LEU A 17 -49.48 15.01 31.54
N ILE A 18 -50.49 15.00 30.68
CA ILE A 18 -50.33 14.70 29.24
C ILE A 18 -49.28 15.60 28.58
N PRO A 19 -49.33 16.95 28.68
CA PRO A 19 -48.32 17.80 28.05
C PRO A 19 -46.93 17.61 28.66
N LEU A 20 -46.84 17.25 29.94
CA LEU A 20 -45.56 16.99 30.61
C LEU A 20 -44.89 15.71 30.06
N VAL A 21 -45.68 14.65 29.86
CA VAL A 21 -45.21 13.38 29.27
C VAL A 21 -44.89 13.55 27.79
N LEU A 22 -45.67 14.34 27.06
CA LEU A 22 -45.45 14.61 25.64
C LEU A 22 -44.18 15.45 25.41
N LEU A 23 -43.94 16.45 26.26
CA LEU A 23 -42.70 17.22 26.28
C LEU A 23 -41.50 16.32 26.60
N TYR A 24 -41.63 15.42 27.58
CA TYR A 24 -40.59 14.43 27.89
C TYR A 24 -40.28 13.54 26.68
N TRP A 25 -41.31 13.05 25.97
CA TRP A 25 -41.11 12.18 24.81
C TRP A 25 -40.48 12.91 23.62
N VAL A 26 -40.91 14.15 23.33
CA VAL A 26 -40.40 14.97 22.22
C VAL A 26 -38.97 15.47 22.48
N VAL A 27 -38.53 15.60 23.74
CA VAL A 27 -37.17 16.03 24.08
C VAL A 27 -36.20 14.84 24.18
N VAL A 28 -36.63 13.70 24.72
CA VAL A 28 -35.76 12.54 24.96
C VAL A 28 -35.53 11.72 23.68
N ALA A 29 -36.54 11.56 22.82
CA ALA A 29 -36.43 10.75 21.60
C ALA A 29 -35.44 11.29 20.53
N PRO A 30 -35.38 12.60 20.20
CA PRO A 30 -34.42 13.12 19.23
C PRO A 30 -33.00 13.21 19.79
N TYR A 31 -32.84 13.26 21.12
CA TYR A 31 -31.52 13.27 21.76
C TYR A 31 -30.78 11.93 21.55
N LEU A 32 -31.51 10.81 21.52
CA LEU A 32 -30.94 9.49 21.26
C LEU A 32 -30.64 9.24 19.78
N HIS A 33 -31.43 9.80 18.85
CA HIS A 33 -31.19 9.66 17.41
C HIS A 33 -29.96 10.44 16.91
N TYR A 34 -29.58 11.54 17.60
CA TYR A 34 -28.37 12.30 17.26
C TYR A 34 -27.06 11.61 17.70
N LEU A 35 -27.14 10.63 18.61
CA LEU A 35 -25.97 9.88 19.07
C LEU A 35 -25.66 8.66 18.20
N ALA A 36 -26.65 8.10 17.50
CA ALA A 36 -26.48 6.93 16.63
C ALA A 36 -25.70 7.27 15.35
N GLU A 37 -25.84 8.50 14.83
CA GLU A 37 -25.11 8.96 13.63
C GLU A 37 -23.62 9.26 13.88
N ASN A 38 -23.22 9.34 15.16
CA ASN A 38 -21.82 9.57 15.55
C ASN A 38 -21.04 8.28 15.86
N GLN A 39 -21.70 7.12 15.94
CA GLN A 39 -21.03 5.84 16.21
C GLN A 39 -20.34 5.28 14.95
N ASP A 40 -20.92 5.48 13.76
CA ASP A 40 -20.35 4.98 12.49
C ASP A 40 -19.01 5.66 12.13
N ARG A 41 -18.78 6.91 12.58
CA ARG A 41 -17.51 7.61 12.34
C ARG A 41 -16.40 7.18 13.31
N ILE A 42 -16.74 6.62 14.47
CA ILE A 42 -15.76 6.20 15.48
C ILE A 42 -15.24 4.79 15.19
N GLU A 43 -16.06 3.89 14.65
CA GLU A 43 -15.60 2.54 14.30
C GLU A 43 -14.63 2.53 13.12
N ASP A 44 -14.86 3.36 12.09
CA ASP A 44 -14.02 3.38 10.90
C ASP A 44 -12.64 4.03 11.17
N LEU A 45 -12.59 5.07 12.02
CA LEU A 45 -11.34 5.68 12.48
C LEU A 45 -10.54 4.75 13.41
N GLN A 46 -11.21 3.95 14.26
CA GLN A 46 -10.54 2.96 15.11
C GLN A 46 -9.98 1.78 14.31
N PHE A 47 -10.63 1.37 13.21
CA PHE A 47 -10.13 0.30 12.36
C PHE A 47 -8.86 0.72 11.62
N GLN A 48 -8.81 1.98 11.14
CA GLN A 48 -7.63 2.56 10.52
C GLN A 48 -6.48 2.76 11.52
N LEU A 49 -6.78 3.24 12.74
CA LEU A 49 -5.78 3.38 13.80
C LEU A 49 -5.24 2.03 14.29
N LYS A 50 -6.07 0.99 14.44
CA LYS A 50 -5.60 -0.36 14.79
C LYS A 50 -4.71 -0.96 13.69
N ARG A 51 -5.02 -0.71 12.41
CA ARG A 51 -4.17 -1.15 11.28
C ARG A 51 -2.84 -0.40 11.23
N LEU A 52 -2.84 0.91 11.49
CA LEU A 52 -1.63 1.73 11.58
C LEU A 52 -0.79 1.39 12.83
N GLN A 53 -1.41 1.13 13.99
CA GLN A 53 -0.70 0.69 15.21
C GLN A 53 -0.11 -0.72 15.07
N ARG A 54 -0.76 -1.64 14.35
CA ARG A 54 -0.17 -2.96 14.02
C ARG A 54 1.02 -2.83 13.06
N ALA A 55 1.03 -1.83 12.17
CA ALA A 55 2.19 -1.51 11.34
C ALA A 55 3.30 -0.80 12.15
N ALA A 56 2.93 0.11 13.06
CA ALA A 56 3.85 0.89 13.90
C ALA A 56 4.48 0.09 15.05
N SER A 57 3.81 -0.94 15.57
CA SER A 57 4.37 -1.85 16.59
C SER A 57 5.48 -2.75 16.05
N LYS A 58 5.65 -2.84 14.71
CA LYS A 58 6.82 -3.45 14.07
C LYS A 58 7.97 -2.47 13.83
N ALA A 59 7.72 -1.16 13.88
CA ALA A 59 8.73 -0.12 13.72
C ALA A 59 9.88 -0.15 14.75
N PRO A 60 9.68 -0.44 16.06
CA PRO A 60 10.81 -0.50 17.00
C PRO A 60 11.74 -1.69 16.75
N VAL A 61 11.22 -2.81 16.24
CA VAL A 61 12.04 -3.99 15.86
C VAL A 61 12.93 -3.64 14.67
N TRP A 62 12.37 -2.93 13.68
CA TRP A 62 13.11 -2.53 12.48
C TRP A 62 14.12 -1.40 12.79
N ARG A 63 13.80 -0.46 13.69
CA ARG A 63 14.75 0.56 14.17
C ARG A 63 15.92 -0.03 14.95
N ARG A 64 15.70 -1.09 15.73
CA ARG A 64 16.80 -1.79 16.42
C ARG A 64 17.67 -2.55 15.43
N GLN A 65 17.08 -3.21 14.43
CA GLN A 65 17.83 -3.86 13.36
C GLN A 65 18.63 -2.84 12.54
N LEU A 66 18.06 -1.69 12.19
CA LEU A 66 18.76 -0.59 11.51
C LEU A 66 19.97 -0.10 12.32
N LYS A 67 19.82 0.18 13.62
CA LYS A 67 20.96 0.58 14.47
C LYS A 67 22.06 -0.49 14.58
N THR A 68 21.68 -1.77 14.56
CA THR A 68 22.66 -2.88 14.63
C THR A 68 23.34 -3.12 13.26
N LEU A 69 22.68 -2.75 12.17
CA LEU A 69 23.22 -2.79 10.81
C LEU A 69 24.10 -1.57 10.50
N GLU A 70 23.78 -0.39 11.06
CA GLU A 70 24.61 0.82 10.96
C GLU A 70 25.96 0.66 11.69
N SER A 71 26.00 -0.04 12.83
CA SER A 71 27.24 -0.27 13.58
C SER A 71 28.15 -1.32 12.94
N ASN A 72 27.62 -2.18 12.07
CA ASN A 72 28.39 -3.21 11.38
C ASN A 72 28.71 -2.74 9.96
N GLN A 73 29.98 -2.44 9.69
CA GLN A 73 30.51 -2.08 8.37
C GLN A 73 30.24 -3.13 7.25
N ALA A 74 29.58 -4.24 7.55
CA ALA A 74 28.97 -5.20 6.62
C ALA A 74 27.84 -4.59 5.75
N GLY A 75 27.36 -3.39 6.06
CA GLY A 75 26.36 -2.66 5.26
C GLY A 75 26.82 -2.30 3.83
N LYS A 76 28.13 -2.13 3.57
CA LYS A 76 28.63 -1.69 2.26
C LYS A 76 28.30 -2.64 1.09
N GLN A 77 28.20 -3.95 1.35
CA GLN A 77 27.81 -4.93 0.32
C GLN A 77 26.31 -4.93 -0.03
N HIS A 78 25.48 -4.24 0.75
CA HIS A 78 24.03 -4.18 0.54
C HIS A 78 23.59 -2.89 -0.16
N PHE A 79 24.48 -1.92 -0.34
CA PHE A 79 24.20 -0.67 -1.05
C PHE A 79 24.83 -0.69 -2.42
N LEU A 80 24.30 0.12 -3.33
CA LEU A 80 24.87 0.25 -4.68
C LEU A 80 26.27 0.85 -4.62
N GLU A 81 27.22 0.20 -5.28
CA GLU A 81 28.60 0.66 -5.40
C GLU A 81 28.67 1.72 -6.50
N GLY A 82 28.73 2.99 -6.12
CA GLY A 82 28.89 4.07 -7.09
C GLY A 82 29.47 5.32 -6.44
N THR A 83 30.35 6.01 -7.15
CA THR A 83 30.86 7.32 -6.71
C THR A 83 29.81 8.41 -6.93
N THR A 84 28.86 8.21 -7.86
CA THR A 84 27.78 9.14 -8.19
C THR A 84 26.43 8.43 -8.36
N PRO A 85 25.30 9.11 -8.13
CA PRO A 85 23.97 8.51 -8.28
C PRO A 85 23.62 8.17 -9.74
N THR A 86 24.21 8.88 -10.71
CA THR A 86 24.06 8.57 -12.14
C THR A 86 24.74 7.27 -12.52
N LEU A 87 25.91 6.98 -11.95
CA LEU A 87 26.62 5.73 -12.18
C LEU A 87 25.88 4.55 -11.55
N ALA A 88 25.41 4.71 -10.31
CA ALA A 88 24.61 3.69 -9.61
C ALA A 88 23.33 3.34 -10.40
N ALA A 89 22.69 4.32 -11.03
CA ALA A 89 21.52 4.07 -11.87
C ALA A 89 21.84 3.32 -13.16
N ALA A 90 22.97 3.65 -13.81
CA ALA A 90 23.43 2.95 -15.00
C ALA A 90 23.80 1.49 -14.70
N GLU A 91 24.45 1.25 -13.56
CA GLU A 91 24.78 -0.10 -13.09
C GLU A 91 23.51 -0.91 -12.81
N LEU A 92 22.53 -0.34 -12.09
CA LEU A 92 21.22 -0.96 -11.86
C LEU A 92 20.55 -1.34 -13.18
N GLN A 93 20.53 -0.43 -14.14
CA GLN A 93 19.94 -0.66 -15.45
C GLN A 93 20.61 -1.84 -16.17
N ASN A 94 21.95 -1.89 -16.16
CA ASN A 94 22.69 -2.98 -16.80
C ASN A 94 22.42 -4.31 -16.10
N ARG A 95 22.48 -4.36 -14.76
CA ARG A 95 22.21 -5.58 -13.97
C ARG A 95 20.81 -6.12 -14.21
N LEU A 96 19.79 -5.27 -14.14
CA LEU A 96 18.41 -5.67 -14.44
C LEU A 96 18.26 -6.19 -15.87
N GLY A 97 18.97 -5.58 -16.83
CA GLY A 97 19.05 -6.06 -18.20
C GLY A 97 19.62 -7.47 -18.31
N GLU A 98 20.71 -7.76 -17.60
CA GLU A 98 21.33 -9.10 -17.58
C GLU A 98 20.40 -10.15 -16.96
N ILE A 99 19.78 -9.85 -15.82
CA ILE A 99 18.86 -10.76 -15.14
C ILE A 99 17.68 -11.13 -16.05
N ILE A 100 17.09 -10.13 -16.71
CA ILE A 100 15.97 -10.33 -17.63
C ILE A 100 16.40 -11.19 -18.82
N ARG A 101 17.57 -10.93 -19.41
CA ARG A 101 18.09 -11.73 -20.53
C ARG A 101 18.41 -13.17 -20.11
N GLY A 102 19.02 -13.35 -18.94
CA GLY A 102 19.35 -14.67 -18.39
C GLY A 102 18.12 -15.55 -18.16
N ALA A 103 16.99 -14.94 -17.82
CA ALA A 103 15.71 -15.64 -17.66
C ALA A 103 14.90 -15.80 -18.97
N GLY A 104 15.47 -15.43 -20.12
CA GLY A 104 14.81 -15.51 -21.43
C GLY A 104 13.77 -14.42 -21.69
N GLY A 105 13.74 -13.37 -20.87
CA GLY A 105 12.91 -12.19 -21.07
C GLY A 105 13.50 -11.22 -22.10
N LYS A 106 12.65 -10.38 -22.69
CA LYS A 106 13.01 -9.33 -23.64
C LYS A 106 12.69 -7.96 -23.05
N THR A 107 13.72 -7.17 -22.79
CA THR A 107 13.54 -5.78 -22.34
C THR A 107 12.97 -4.92 -23.46
N THR A 108 11.84 -4.27 -23.20
CA THR A 108 11.17 -3.37 -24.14
C THR A 108 11.62 -1.93 -23.94
N SER A 109 11.82 -1.50 -22.69
CA SER A 109 12.17 -0.12 -22.36
C SER A 109 12.73 -0.04 -20.95
N THR A 110 13.83 0.69 -20.78
CA THR A 110 14.39 1.01 -19.46
C THR A 110 14.45 2.52 -19.30
N GLN A 111 14.04 3.01 -18.14
CA GLN A 111 14.00 4.42 -17.80
C GLN A 111 14.57 4.61 -16.39
N THR A 112 15.66 5.34 -16.30
CA THR A 112 16.19 5.83 -15.02
C THR A 112 15.38 7.04 -14.55
N LEU A 113 14.99 7.04 -13.28
CA LEU A 113 14.32 8.16 -12.63
C LEU A 113 15.34 9.05 -11.93
N ALA A 114 15.01 10.33 -11.75
CA ALA A 114 15.85 11.27 -11.02
C ALA A 114 16.10 10.76 -9.58
N SER A 115 17.38 10.71 -9.20
CA SER A 115 17.78 10.31 -7.86
C SER A 115 17.35 11.35 -6.83
N LYS A 116 16.80 10.91 -5.70
CA LYS A 116 16.34 11.80 -4.63
C LYS A 116 17.23 11.61 -3.40
N SER A 117 17.79 12.69 -2.87
CA SER A 117 18.50 12.66 -1.60
C SER A 117 17.50 12.65 -0.44
N GLU A 118 17.66 11.68 0.46
CA GLU A 118 16.89 11.45 1.69
C GLU A 118 17.86 11.39 2.87
N GLY A 119 18.38 12.55 3.28
CA GLY A 119 19.34 12.66 4.38
C GLY A 119 20.70 12.09 4.01
N ALA A 120 21.12 11.01 4.68
CA ALA A 120 22.39 10.32 4.42
C ALA A 120 22.31 9.28 3.28
N PHE A 121 21.16 9.18 2.61
CA PHE A 121 20.94 8.20 1.55
C PHE A 121 20.48 8.87 0.26
N ILE A 122 20.89 8.32 -0.88
CA ILE A 122 20.35 8.68 -2.19
C ILE A 122 19.51 7.51 -2.68
N ARG A 123 18.22 7.79 -2.94
CA ARG A 123 17.28 6.86 -3.55
C ARG A 123 17.47 6.89 -5.06
N VAL A 124 17.88 5.77 -5.64
CA VAL A 124 18.04 5.59 -7.08
C VAL A 124 16.95 4.64 -7.57
N ALA A 125 16.15 5.07 -8.55
CA ALA A 125 15.03 4.28 -9.05
C ALA A 125 15.13 4.07 -10.56
N VAL A 126 14.89 2.83 -11.00
CA VAL A 126 14.90 2.43 -12.41
C VAL A 126 13.60 1.71 -12.72
N ARG A 127 12.90 2.19 -13.76
CA ARG A 127 11.72 1.55 -14.31
C ARG A 127 12.13 0.69 -15.51
N VAL A 128 11.76 -0.58 -15.49
CA VAL A 128 12.03 -1.52 -16.58
C VAL A 128 10.73 -2.13 -17.06
N ARG A 129 10.50 -2.06 -18.36
CA ARG A 129 9.42 -2.76 -19.06
C ARG A 129 10.00 -3.88 -19.88
N PHE A 130 9.49 -5.09 -19.69
CA PHE A 130 9.97 -6.27 -20.38
C PHE A 130 8.83 -7.26 -20.65
N THR A 131 9.08 -8.17 -21.59
CA THR A 131 8.19 -9.29 -21.89
C THR A 131 8.89 -10.58 -21.48
N ALA A 132 8.22 -11.43 -20.69
CA ALA A 132 8.76 -12.72 -20.25
C ALA A 132 7.64 -13.76 -20.18
N SER A 133 7.98 -15.05 -20.23
CA SER A 133 7.02 -16.10 -19.89
C SER A 133 6.71 -16.08 -18.39
N THR A 134 5.68 -16.82 -17.98
CA THR A 134 5.33 -16.93 -16.55
C THR A 134 6.51 -17.48 -15.74
N GLU A 135 7.21 -18.48 -16.29
CA GLU A 135 8.40 -19.07 -15.66
C GLU A 135 9.60 -18.12 -15.65
N GLY A 136 9.82 -17.37 -16.75
CA GLY A 136 10.88 -16.36 -16.82
C GLY A 136 10.68 -15.24 -15.79
N LEU A 137 9.45 -14.79 -15.59
CA LEU A 137 9.13 -13.79 -14.56
C LEU A 137 9.45 -14.30 -13.14
N ARG A 138 9.09 -15.56 -12.83
CA ARG A 138 9.40 -16.19 -11.54
C ARG A 138 10.90 -16.19 -11.27
N GLN A 139 11.69 -16.58 -12.27
CA GLN A 139 13.15 -16.60 -12.15
C GLN A 139 13.72 -15.18 -11.96
N ILE A 140 13.24 -14.19 -12.71
CA ILE A 140 13.67 -12.79 -12.57
C ILE A 140 13.42 -12.28 -11.16
N LEU A 141 12.21 -12.46 -10.62
CA LEU A 141 11.86 -12.01 -9.27
C LEU A 141 12.71 -12.70 -8.21
N HIS A 142 12.92 -14.01 -8.34
CA HIS A 142 13.76 -14.78 -7.42
C HIS A 142 15.21 -14.30 -7.42
N THR A 143 15.78 -14.04 -8.60
CA THR A 143 17.15 -13.53 -8.73
C THR A 143 17.27 -12.12 -8.15
N VAL A 144 16.33 -11.22 -8.43
CA VAL A 144 16.32 -9.85 -7.87
C VAL A 144 16.21 -9.86 -6.34
N GLU A 145 15.45 -10.81 -5.77
CA GLU A 145 15.32 -10.96 -4.32
C GLU A 145 16.57 -11.59 -3.66
N SER A 146 17.24 -12.50 -4.36
CA SER A 146 18.37 -13.27 -3.84
C SER A 146 19.73 -12.57 -4.02
N GLU A 147 19.84 -11.63 -4.96
CA GLU A 147 21.08 -10.93 -5.27
C GLU A 147 21.36 -9.77 -4.31
N LYS A 148 22.65 -9.52 -4.08
CA LYS A 148 23.17 -8.30 -3.44
C LYS A 148 23.65 -7.37 -4.55
N PRO A 149 23.39 -6.04 -4.49
CA PRO A 149 22.90 -5.23 -3.37
C PRO A 149 21.38 -5.28 -3.16
N LEU A 150 20.88 -4.73 -2.04
CA LEU A 150 19.46 -4.75 -1.68
C LEU A 150 18.63 -3.92 -2.68
N LEU A 151 17.87 -4.61 -3.54
CA LEU A 151 16.94 -4.01 -4.49
C LEU A 151 15.50 -4.17 -4.00
N ILE A 152 14.75 -3.07 -3.98
CA ILE A 152 13.35 -3.05 -3.57
C ILE A 152 12.46 -2.87 -4.79
N ILE A 153 11.50 -3.76 -4.98
CA ILE A 153 10.47 -3.61 -6.02
C ILE A 153 9.35 -2.72 -5.45
N ASP A 154 9.30 -1.47 -5.89
CA ASP A 154 8.33 -0.45 -5.45
C ASP A 154 6.97 -0.64 -6.15
N SER A 155 6.98 -1.10 -7.40
CA SER A 155 5.76 -1.46 -8.11
C SER A 155 6.00 -2.53 -9.17
N LEU A 156 5.03 -3.44 -9.32
CA LEU A 156 5.03 -4.49 -10.32
C LEU A 156 3.65 -4.57 -10.97
N LYS A 157 3.58 -4.36 -12.29
CA LYS A 157 2.34 -4.49 -13.08
C LYS A 157 2.54 -5.56 -14.12
N ILE A 158 1.68 -6.58 -14.09
CA ILE A 158 1.74 -7.72 -15.01
C ILE A 158 0.49 -7.68 -15.89
N ARG A 159 0.68 -7.81 -17.20
CA ARG A 159 -0.41 -7.88 -18.17
C ARG A 159 -0.21 -9.08 -19.09
N PRO A 160 -1.20 -9.98 -19.23
CA PRO A 160 -1.08 -11.08 -20.18
C PRO A 160 -1.04 -10.53 -21.61
N MET A 161 -0.13 -11.05 -22.44
CA MET A 161 -0.12 -10.73 -23.85
C MET A 161 -1.15 -11.62 -24.54
N ARG A 162 -2.13 -10.99 -25.20
CA ARG A 162 -3.16 -11.74 -25.92
C ARG A 162 -2.52 -12.45 -27.10
N GLY A 163 -2.79 -13.75 -27.23
CA GLY A 163 -2.35 -14.54 -28.36
C GLY A 163 -2.85 -13.94 -29.68
N ARG A 164 -2.00 -13.96 -30.70
CA ARG A 164 -2.38 -13.53 -32.05
C ARG A 164 -3.21 -14.65 -32.67
N ARG A 165 -4.34 -14.30 -33.29
CA ARG A 165 -5.11 -15.25 -34.09
C ARG A 165 -4.33 -15.57 -35.35
N ASP A 166 -4.06 -16.85 -35.59
CA ASP A 166 -3.40 -17.29 -36.82
C ASP A 166 -4.34 -17.01 -38.01
N PRO A 167 -3.90 -16.24 -39.03
CA PRO A 167 -4.72 -15.89 -40.19
C PRO A 167 -5.21 -17.11 -40.99
N LYS A 168 -4.45 -18.22 -40.99
CA LYS A 168 -4.74 -19.40 -41.80
C LYS A 168 -5.63 -20.40 -41.08
N THR A 169 -5.33 -20.69 -39.83
CA THR A 169 -6.05 -21.70 -39.05
C THR A 169 -7.23 -21.13 -38.25
N ARG A 170 -7.31 -19.80 -38.11
CA ARG A 170 -8.29 -19.06 -37.26
C ARG A 170 -8.31 -19.51 -35.79
N GLN A 171 -7.38 -20.36 -35.37
CA GLN A 171 -7.24 -20.85 -34.00
C GLN A 171 -6.49 -19.82 -33.14
N PHE A 172 -6.82 -19.81 -31.86
CA PHE A 172 -6.07 -19.05 -30.87
C PHE A 172 -4.84 -19.84 -30.47
N VAL A 173 -3.66 -19.32 -30.79
CA VAL A 173 -2.40 -19.84 -30.24
C VAL A 173 -2.20 -19.16 -28.88
N PRO A 174 -2.24 -19.90 -27.76
CA PRO A 174 -1.92 -19.33 -26.46
C PRO A 174 -0.47 -18.87 -26.48
N VAL A 175 -0.24 -17.58 -26.23
CA VAL A 175 1.12 -17.04 -26.08
C VAL A 175 1.34 -16.87 -24.58
N ASP A 176 2.15 -17.73 -23.96
CA ASP A 176 2.60 -17.58 -22.57
C ASP A 176 3.65 -16.47 -22.48
N GLN A 177 3.24 -15.24 -22.77
CA GLN A 177 4.06 -14.05 -22.61
C GLN A 177 3.30 -13.02 -21.80
N LEU A 178 4.00 -12.44 -20.83
CA LEU A 178 3.53 -11.43 -19.92
C LEU A 178 4.29 -10.13 -20.21
N ASN A 179 3.57 -9.04 -20.38
CA ASN A 179 4.14 -7.70 -20.38
C ASN A 179 4.21 -7.20 -18.94
N VAL A 180 5.42 -6.95 -18.48
CA VAL A 180 5.72 -6.57 -17.10
C VAL A 180 6.29 -5.17 -17.08
N ASP A 181 5.76 -4.33 -16.19
CA ASP A 181 6.30 -3.02 -15.85
C ASP A 181 6.72 -3.06 -14.37
N MET A 182 8.01 -2.93 -14.14
CA MET A 182 8.64 -3.08 -12.82
C MET A 182 9.38 -1.79 -12.47
N LEU A 183 9.13 -1.27 -11.27
CA LEU A 183 9.91 -0.19 -10.69
C LEU A 183 10.79 -0.77 -9.58
N VAL A 184 12.10 -0.67 -9.78
CA VAL A 184 13.11 -1.13 -8.82
C VAL A 184 13.81 0.07 -8.23
N VAL A 185 14.05 0.03 -6.93
CA VAL A 185 14.68 1.09 -6.15
C VAL A 185 15.86 0.50 -5.40
N GLY A 186 17.01 1.15 -5.51
CA GLY A 186 18.16 0.90 -4.67
C GLY A 186 18.52 2.13 -3.85
N TYR A 187 19.22 1.89 -2.74
CA TYR A 187 19.74 2.95 -1.88
C TYR A 187 21.26 2.98 -1.97
N GLN A 188 21.78 4.20 -1.98
CA GLN A 188 23.20 4.49 -1.89
C GLN A 188 23.46 5.28 -0.61
N TYR A 189 24.47 4.91 0.16
CA TYR A 189 24.91 5.70 1.30
C TYR A 189 25.82 6.84 0.84
N THR A 190 25.48 8.07 1.20
CA THR A 190 26.33 9.24 0.99
C THR A 190 26.61 9.85 2.36
N PRO A 191 27.85 9.80 2.86
CA PRO A 191 28.19 10.53 4.07
C PRO A 191 28.01 12.03 3.80
N ALA A 192 27.24 12.70 4.66
CA ALA A 192 27.18 14.15 4.65
C ALA A 192 28.59 14.67 4.97
N SER A 193 29.18 15.36 4.00
CA SER A 193 30.45 16.09 4.16
C SER A 193 30.25 17.36 4.96
#